data_AF-A0A3A4K006-F1
#
_entry.id   AF-A0A3A4K006-F1
#
_cell.length_a   1.000
_cell.length_b   1.000
_cell.length_c   1.000
_cell.angle_alpha   90.00
_cell.angle_beta   90.00
_cell.angle_gamma   90.00
#
_symmetry.space_group_name_H-M   'P 1'
#
loop_
_entity.id
_entity.type
_entity.pdbx_description
1 polymer ?
#
loop_
_entity_poly.entity_id
_entity_poly.type
_entity_poly.pdbx_seq_one_letter_code
_entity_poly.pdbx_strand_id
1 'polypeptide(L)' 'MTTPDQNVASVCKKLTARSRRGIAKYGVTTDQANLSHTQWLSHLQEELLDAAVYIEAALRRMKT' A
#
# COMPACT_ATOMS: atom_id res chain seq x y z
N MET A 1 7.14 -1.37 18.89
CA MET A 1 6.30 -2.59 18.79
C MET A 1 7.18 -3.74 18.37
N THR A 2 7.26 -4.78 19.20
CA THR A 2 8.01 -6.01 18.91
C THR A 2 7.01 -7.15 18.88
N THR A 3 6.64 -7.58 17.66
CA THR A 3 5.88 -8.81 17.44
C THR A 3 6.87 -9.97 17.27
N PRO A 4 6.59 -11.18 17.82
CA PRO A 4 7.46 -12.34 17.60
C PRO A 4 7.40 -12.85 16.15
N ASP A 5 6.33 -12.55 15.41
CA ASP A 5 6.17 -12.89 14.01
C ASP A 5 7.01 -11.94 13.12
N GLN A 6 8.08 -12.48 12.54
CA GLN A 6 9.00 -11.72 11.69
C GLN A 6 8.34 -11.19 10.41
N ASN A 7 7.34 -11.88 9.86
CA ASN A 7 6.59 -11.40 8.71
C ASN A 7 5.75 -10.19 9.08
N VAL A 8 5.06 -10.23 10.22
CA VAL A 8 4.29 -9.09 10.73
C VAL A 8 5.22 -7.91 11.01
N ALA A 9 6.38 -8.14 11.66
CA ALA A 9 7.36 -7.08 11.91
C ALA A 9 7.86 -6.42 10.60
N SER A 10 8.10 -7.23 9.57
CA SER A 10 8.51 -6.75 8.24
C SER A 10 7.41 -5.91 7.57
N VAL A 11 6.16 -6.35 7.63
CA VAL A 11 5.02 -5.60 7.08
C VAL A 11 4.84 -4.27 7.83
N CYS A 12 4.91 -4.25 9.16
CA CYS A 12 4.85 -3.01 9.94
C CYS A 12 5.94 -2.02 9.51
N LYS A 13 7.19 -2.47 9.33
CA LYS A 13 8.28 -1.61 8.84
C LYS A 13 7.97 -1.02 7.46
N LYS A 14 7.44 -1.82 6.53
CA LYS A 14 7.04 -1.36 5.19
C LYS A 14 5.93 -0.32 5.26
N LEU A 15 4.91 -0.54 6.10
CA LEU A 15 3.81 0.41 6.33
C LEU A 15 4.34 1.73 6.90
N THR A 16 5.22 1.69 7.91
CA THR A 16 5.85 2.89 8.46
C THR A 16 6.65 3.65 7.40
N ALA A 17 7.43 2.96 6.58
CA ALA A 17 8.19 3.60 5.50
C ALA A 17 7.27 4.23 4.43
N ARG A 18 6.17 3.56 4.06
CA ARG A 18 5.16 4.12 3.16
C ARG A 18 4.48 5.36 3.75
N SER A 19 4.12 5.32 5.03
CA SER A 19 3.52 6.47 5.74
C SER A 19 4.44 7.68 5.70
N ARG A 20 5.74 7.54 6.01
CA ARG A 20 6.72 8.64 5.91
C ARG A 20 6.79 9.23 4.50
N ARG A 21 6.80 8.39 3.46
CA ARG A 21 6.79 8.86 2.07
C ARG A 21 5.49 9.56 1.70
N GLY A 22 4.35 9.05 2.16
CA GLY A 22 3.05 9.68 1.99
C GLY A 22 3.01 11.07 2.60
N ILE A 23 3.46 11.20 3.85
CA ILE A 23 3.57 12.50 4.54
C ILE A 23 4.50 13.44 3.77
N ALA A 24 5.66 12.97 3.30
CA ALA A 24 6.58 13.79 2.52
C ALA A 24 5.98 14.26 1.17
N LYS A 25 5.12 13.45 0.54
CA LYS A 25 4.48 13.76 -0.75
C LYS A 25 3.26 14.67 -0.60
N TYR A 26 2.43 14.42 0.41
CA TYR A 26 1.10 15.06 0.54
C TYR A 26 1.02 16.05 1.70
N GLY A 27 2.05 16.14 2.55
CA GLY A 27 2.10 17.03 3.72
C GLY A 27 1.20 16.62 4.88
N VAL A 28 0.39 15.56 4.72
CA VAL A 28 -0.58 15.08 5.71
C VAL A 28 -0.52 13.56 5.85
N THR A 29 -0.94 13.07 7.00
CA THR A 29 -1.20 11.66 7.27
C THR A 29 -2.58 11.25 6.75
N THR A 30 -2.79 9.95 6.57
CA THR A 30 -4.08 9.37 6.10
C THR A 30 -5.23 9.71 7.06
N ASP A 31 -4.99 9.78 8.36
CA ASP A 31 -6.01 10.12 9.38
C ASP A 31 -6.42 11.61 9.37
N GLN A 32 -5.56 12.49 8.85
CA GLN A 32 -5.80 13.93 8.74
C GLN A 32 -6.12 14.37 7.29
N ALA A 33 -6.13 13.44 6.34
CA ALA A 33 -6.36 13.75 4.94
C ALA A 33 -7.83 14.12 4.70
N ASN A 34 -8.06 15.31 4.13
CA ASN A 34 -9.40 15.78 3.78
C ASN A 34 -9.82 15.26 2.39
N LEU A 35 -10.06 13.96 2.29
CA LEU A 35 -10.55 13.30 1.07
C LEU A 35 -11.99 12.83 1.28
N SER A 36 -12.82 12.95 0.24
CA SER A 36 -14.15 12.34 0.23
C SER A 36 -14.06 10.81 0.17
N HIS A 37 -15.13 10.13 0.59
CA HIS A 37 -15.23 8.67 0.48
C HIS A 37 -14.99 8.16 -0.94
N THR A 38 -15.51 8.86 -1.95
CA THR A 38 -15.31 8.49 -3.36
C THR A 38 -13.84 8.58 -3.76
N GLN A 39 -13.11 9.60 -3.30
CA GLN A 39 -11.66 9.72 -3.57
C GLN A 39 -10.89 8.60 -2.88
N TRP A 40 -11.21 8.27 -1.63
CA TRP A 40 -10.61 7.13 -0.93
C TRP A 40 -10.80 5.82 -1.69
N LEU A 41 -12.02 5.56 -2.14
CA LEU A 41 -12.36 4.35 -2.90
C LEU A 41 -11.69 4.33 -4.29
N SER A 42 -11.61 5.48 -4.97
CA SER A 42 -10.92 5.59 -6.26
C SER A 42 -9.43 5.26 -6.12
N HIS A 43 -8.75 5.84 -5.14
CA HIS A 43 -7.33 5.56 -4.90
C HIS A 43 -7.09 4.10 -4.50
N LEU A 44 -7.99 3.52 -3.68
CA LEU A 44 -7.91 2.10 -3.35
C LEU A 44 -8.12 1.22 -4.60
N GLN A 45 -9.10 1.55 -5.45
CA GLN A 45 -9.37 0.82 -6.69
C GLN A 45 -8.16 0.85 -7.63
N GLU A 46 -7.52 2.01 -7.81
CA GLU A 46 -6.30 2.17 -8.60
C GLU A 46 -5.17 1.26 -8.08
N GLU A 47 -4.88 1.27 -6.78
CA GLU A 47 -3.82 0.45 -6.19
C GLU A 47 -4.13 -1.06 -6.28
N LEU A 48 -5.41 -1.46 -6.22
CA LEU A 48 -5.82 -2.85 -6.42
C LEU A 48 -5.69 -3.30 -7.88
N LEU A 49 -5.93 -2.41 -8.85
CA LEU A 49 -5.68 -2.70 -10.26
C LEU A 49 -4.19 -2.90 -10.53
N ASP A 50 -3.32 -2.06 -9.96
CA ASP A 50 -1.87 -2.24 -10.04
C ASP A 50 -1.43 -3.59 -9.46
N ALA A 51 -2.00 -3.99 -8.32
CA ALA A 51 -1.75 -5.30 -7.72
C ALA A 51 -2.18 -6.45 -8.65
N ALA A 52 -3.35 -6.33 -9.29
CA ALA A 52 -3.84 -7.32 -10.25
C ALA A 52 -2.90 -7.44 -11.47
N VAL A 53 -2.36 -6.34 -11.98
CA VAL A 53 -1.36 -6.33 -13.06
C VAL A 53 -0.10 -7.08 -12.65
N TYR A 54 0.40 -6.90 -11.42
CA TYR A 54 1.56 -7.65 -10.94
C TYR A 54 1.30 -9.14 -10.83
N ILE A 55 0.11 -9.55 -10.39
CA ILE A 55 -0.29 -10.97 -10.35
C ILE A 55 -0.31 -11.55 -11.76
N GLU A 56 -0.98 -10.89 -12.71
CA GLU A 56 -1.04 -11.34 -14.11
C GLU A 56 0.36 -11.47 -14.72
N ALA A 57 1.22 -10.48 -14.48
CA ALA A 57 2.59 -10.49 -14.98
C ALA A 57 3.44 -11.62 -14.36
N ALA A 58 3.23 -11.97 -13.08
CA ALA A 58 3.88 -13.11 -12.44
C ALA A 58 3.37 -14.44 -13.02
N LEU A 59 2.05 -14.58 -13.18
CA LEU A 59 1.43 -15.77 -13.77
C LEU A 59 1.94 -16.04 -15.19
N ARG A 60 2.11 -15.00 -16.01
CA ARG A 60 2.68 -15.13 -17.36
C ARG A 60 4.10 -15.68 -17.35
N ARG A 61 4.93 -15.26 -16.40
CA ARG A 61 6.33 -15.71 -16.28
C ARG A 61 6.47 -17.16 -15.80
N MET A 62 5.49 -17.68 -15.05
CA MET A 62 5.51 -19.07 -14.55
C MET A 62 4.98 -20.10 -15.56
N LYS A 63 4.31 -19.65 -16.63
CA LYS A 63 3.77 -20.50 -17.71
C LYS A 63 4.79 -20.77 -18.83
N THR A 64 5.97 -20.18 -18.72
CA THR A 64 7.19 -20.44 -19.52
C THR A 64 8.10 -21.40 -18.78
#